data_AF-Q7T0M7-F1
#
_entry.id   AF-Q7T0M7-F1
#
_cell.length_a   1.000
_cell.length_b   1.000
_cell.length_c   1.000
_cell.angle_alpha   90.00
_cell.angle_beta   90.00
_cell.angle_gamma   90.00
#
_symmetry.space_group_name_H-M   'P 1'
#
loop_
_entity.id
_entity.type
_entity.pdbx_description
1 polymer ?
#
loop_
_entity_poly.entity_id
_entity_poly.type
_entity_poly.pdbx_seq_one_letter_code
_entity_poly.pdbx_strand_id
1 'polypeptide(L)'
;MTDIIRSAPQGCNNGALMDHFGVLIQGVLAVVAFSTLMLKRCREPKEERRPWKIWFYDTSKQAIGALFIHFTNVFLSDLTEKDPCSLYLMNFLLDATLGMLVIWICVKIVSVIVERRQSTLLVFGEYGDPPQAAAWLGQCVLYLVIMVVEKTVITLVLLFPGWTKLQAILLNYIPNPQLELVLVMLVVPFIVNAIMFWVVDSLIMRKYKKMKRDKSLETTSSSNSPTYDDESQVLLGSASDHYRSYE
;
A
#
# COMPACT_ATOMS: atom_id res chain seq x y z
N MET A 1 34.37 -34.28 -30.89
CA MET A 1 34.60 -33.31 -29.81
C MET A 1 33.26 -32.64 -29.56
N THR A 2 32.46 -33.29 -28.73
CA THR A 2 31.11 -32.87 -28.35
C THR A 2 31.28 -31.93 -27.15
N ASP A 3 31.11 -30.63 -27.38
CA ASP A 3 31.02 -29.67 -26.30
C ASP A 3 29.76 -29.96 -25.50
N ILE A 4 29.96 -30.57 -24.34
CA ILE A 4 28.99 -30.67 -23.28
C ILE A 4 28.76 -29.24 -22.79
N ILE A 5 27.75 -28.57 -23.36
CA ILE A 5 27.09 -27.47 -22.69
C ILE A 5 26.45 -28.09 -21.45
N ARG A 6 27.23 -28.12 -20.37
CA ARG A 6 26.72 -28.38 -19.02
C ARG A 6 25.93 -27.14 -18.66
N SER A 7 24.66 -27.10 -19.06
CA SER A 7 23.67 -26.25 -18.42
C SER A 7 23.73 -26.59 -16.93
N ALA A 8 24.36 -25.72 -16.15
CA ALA A 8 24.26 -25.77 -14.71
C ALA A 8 22.76 -25.87 -14.36
N PRO A 9 22.35 -26.67 -13.36
CA PRO A 9 20.96 -26.70 -12.97
C PRO A 9 20.57 -25.28 -12.57
N GLN A 10 19.76 -24.63 -13.41
CA GLN A 10 19.15 -23.34 -13.11
C GLN A 10 18.13 -23.61 -12.02
N GLY A 11 18.49 -23.24 -10.79
CA GLY A 11 17.61 -23.31 -9.63
C GLY A 11 18.40 -23.33 -8.32
N CYS A 12 17.78 -22.83 -7.25
CA CYS A 12 18.35 -22.92 -5.91
C CYS A 12 18.06 -24.29 -5.28
N ASN A 13 18.97 -24.73 -4.41
CA ASN A 13 18.70 -25.86 -3.53
C ASN A 13 17.63 -25.51 -2.48
N ASN A 14 16.87 -26.51 -2.04
CA ASN A 14 15.92 -26.38 -0.93
C ASN A 14 16.67 -25.84 0.32
N GLY A 15 16.09 -24.84 0.98
CA GLY A 15 16.69 -24.17 2.15
C GLY A 15 17.58 -22.96 1.85
N ALA A 16 17.92 -22.65 0.59
CA ALA A 16 18.73 -21.48 0.24
C ALA A 16 18.10 -20.14 0.68
N LEU A 17 16.77 -20.11 0.81
CA LEU A 17 16.02 -18.94 1.28
C LEU A 17 16.21 -18.65 2.78
N MET A 18 16.47 -19.68 3.58
CA MET A 18 16.66 -19.62 5.03
C MET A 18 18.13 -19.69 5.45
N ASP A 19 19.05 -19.74 4.47
CA ASP A 19 20.48 -19.68 4.73
C ASP A 19 20.86 -18.29 5.31
N HIS A 20 22.02 -18.23 5.98
CA HIS A 20 22.51 -17.04 6.67
C HIS A 20 22.51 -15.78 5.77
N PHE A 21 22.82 -15.96 4.48
CA PHE A 21 22.78 -14.87 3.52
C PHE A 21 21.35 -14.35 3.26
N GLY A 22 20.37 -15.24 3.09
CA GLY A 22 18.96 -14.88 2.86
C GLY A 22 18.38 -14.11 4.04
N VAL A 23 18.63 -14.58 5.27
CA VAL A 23 18.20 -13.92 6.51
C VAL A 23 18.85 -12.54 6.67
N LEU A 24 20.13 -12.40 6.33
CA LEU A 24 20.84 -11.11 6.38
C LEU A 24 20.20 -10.09 5.43
N ILE A 25 19.90 -10.47 4.19
CA ILE A 25 19.25 -9.60 3.22
C ILE A 25 17.84 -9.19 3.66
N GLN A 26 17.06 -10.12 4.20
CA GLN A 26 15.74 -9.82 4.77
C GLN A 26 15.83 -8.84 5.93
N GLY A 27 16.82 -9.00 6.81
CA GLY A 27 17.10 -8.06 7.90
C GLY A 27 17.42 -6.66 7.40
N VAL A 28 18.29 -6.55 6.39
CA VAL A 28 18.62 -5.26 5.75
C VAL A 28 17.37 -4.63 5.12
N LEU A 29 16.56 -5.42 4.41
CA LEU A 29 15.32 -4.94 3.79
C LEU A 29 14.34 -4.40 4.86
N ALA A 30 14.18 -5.12 5.98
CA ALA A 30 13.35 -4.68 7.09
C ALA A 30 13.82 -3.34 7.68
N VAL A 31 15.14 -3.17 7.87
CA VAL A 31 15.73 -1.92 8.34
C VAL A 31 15.51 -0.78 7.35
N VAL A 32 15.72 -1.01 6.05
CA VAL A 32 15.51 0.00 5.00
C VAL A 32 14.05 0.39 4.90
N ALA A 33 13.13 -0.57 4.91
CA ALA A 33 11.68 -0.33 4.87
C ALA A 33 11.23 0.48 6.08
N PHE A 34 11.62 0.08 7.30
CA PHE A 34 11.28 0.80 8.52
C PHE A 34 11.88 2.22 8.55
N SER A 35 13.14 2.36 8.13
CA SER A 35 13.81 3.68 8.04
C SER A 35 13.10 4.59 7.04
N THR A 36 12.62 4.04 5.92
CA THR A 36 11.84 4.78 4.92
C THR A 36 10.50 5.26 5.49
N LEU A 37 9.78 4.42 6.25
CA LEU A 37 8.56 4.81 6.94
C LEU A 37 8.80 5.90 7.98
N MET A 38 9.92 5.80 8.73
CA MET A 38 10.30 6.81 9.72
C MET A 38 10.65 8.14 9.05
N LEU A 39 11.43 8.09 7.96
CA LEU A 39 11.80 9.26 7.18
C LEU A 39 10.58 9.96 6.57
N LYS A 40 9.62 9.19 6.05
CA LYS A 40 8.34 9.70 5.56
C LYS A 40 7.61 10.46 6.66
N ARG A 41 7.43 9.85 7.85
CA ARG A 41 6.79 10.50 9.00
C ARG A 41 7.50 11.79 9.42
N CYS A 42 8.83 11.80 9.43
CA CYS A 42 9.61 12.98 9.78
C CYS A 42 9.44 14.13 8.77
N ARG A 43 9.22 13.81 7.48
CA ARG A 43 8.98 14.77 6.41
C ARG A 43 7.53 15.24 6.30
N GLU A 44 6.55 14.48 6.79
CA GLU A 44 5.15 14.89 6.82
C GLU A 44 4.97 16.16 7.69
N PRO A 45 4.22 17.18 7.22
CA PRO A 45 3.90 18.39 7.99
C PRO A 45 3.30 18.05 9.35
N LYS A 46 3.59 18.86 10.38
CA LYS A 46 3.08 18.59 11.74
C LYS A 46 1.55 18.54 11.81
N GLU A 47 0.86 19.29 10.95
CA GLU A 47 -0.60 19.38 10.88
C GLU A 47 -1.27 18.12 10.32
N GLU A 48 -0.62 17.41 9.39
CA GLU A 48 -1.14 16.16 8.80
C GLU A 48 -0.63 14.91 9.53
N ARG A 49 0.32 15.08 10.46
CA ARG A 49 1.02 13.98 11.12
C ARG A 49 0.11 13.27 12.13
N ARG A 50 -0.18 12.01 11.86
CA ARG A 50 -0.95 11.14 12.76
C ARG A 50 -0.29 11.01 14.15
N PRO A 51 -1.07 10.97 15.25
CA PRO A 51 -0.58 10.71 16.60
C PRO A 51 0.27 9.43 16.67
N TRP A 52 1.26 9.40 17.57
CA TRP A 52 2.20 8.27 17.69
C TRP A 52 1.53 6.92 17.94
N LYS A 53 0.46 6.90 18.74
CA LYS A 53 -0.29 5.68 19.04
C LYS A 53 -1.02 5.12 17.81
N ILE A 54 -1.66 5.99 17.02
CA ILE A 54 -2.36 5.62 15.78
C ILE A 54 -1.35 5.16 14.73
N TRP A 55 -0.24 5.88 14.58
CA TRP A 55 0.85 5.47 13.69
C TRP A 55 1.41 4.09 14.06
N PHE A 56 1.65 3.83 15.35
CA PHE A 56 2.11 2.53 15.82
C PHE A 56 1.10 1.42 15.51
N TYR A 57 -0.20 1.67 15.71
CA TYR A 57 -1.27 0.75 15.34
C TYR A 57 -1.31 0.44 13.83
N ASP A 58 -1.20 1.46 12.97
CA ASP A 58 -1.18 1.27 11.52
C ASP A 58 0.09 0.51 11.06
N THR A 59 1.26 0.91 11.56
CA THR A 59 2.54 0.32 11.18
C THR A 59 2.69 -1.11 11.71
N SER A 60 2.25 -1.41 12.93
CA SER A 60 2.26 -2.78 13.48
C SER A 60 1.34 -3.71 12.70
N LYS A 61 0.14 -3.27 12.28
CA LYS A 61 -0.74 -4.05 11.40
C LYS A 61 -0.06 -4.40 10.07
N GLN A 62 0.60 -3.43 9.44
CA GLN A 62 1.36 -3.65 8.20
C GLN A 62 2.52 -4.63 8.41
N ALA A 63 3.25 -4.52 9.53
CA ALA A 63 4.33 -5.44 9.86
C ALA A 63 3.83 -6.88 10.05
N ILE A 64 2.70 -7.07 10.74
CA ILE A 64 2.08 -8.39 10.92
C ILE A 64 1.65 -8.98 9.56
N GLY A 65 1.04 -8.17 8.69
CA GLY A 65 0.67 -8.60 7.34
C GLY A 65 1.88 -8.98 6.47
N ALA A 66 2.94 -8.19 6.51
CA ALA A 66 4.18 -8.48 5.78
C ALA A 66 4.84 -9.79 6.25
N LEU A 67 4.85 -10.05 7.56
CA LEU A 67 5.33 -11.31 8.12
C LEU A 67 4.46 -12.49 7.65
N PHE A 68 3.14 -12.34 7.68
CA PHE A 68 2.20 -13.39 7.23
C PHE A 68 2.43 -13.78 5.77
N ILE A 69 2.53 -12.79 4.87
CA ILE A 69 2.79 -13.04 3.44
C ILE A 69 4.17 -13.66 3.26
N HIS A 70 5.20 -13.14 3.94
CA HIS A 70 6.56 -13.68 3.85
C HIS A 70 6.61 -15.17 4.22
N PHE A 71 6.07 -15.55 5.38
CA PHE A 71 6.05 -16.97 5.80
C PHE A 71 5.22 -17.84 4.86
N THR A 72 4.10 -17.33 4.35
CA THR A 72 3.29 -18.06 3.38
C THR A 72 4.03 -18.29 2.06
N ASN A 73 4.78 -17.29 1.59
CA ASN A 73 5.60 -17.39 0.38
C ASN A 73 6.73 -18.41 0.55
N VAL A 74 7.42 -18.39 1.69
CA VAL A 74 8.45 -19.38 2.03
C VAL A 74 7.84 -20.78 2.04
N PHE A 75 6.70 -20.96 2.74
CA PHE A 75 6.03 -22.24 2.86
C PHE A 75 5.56 -22.80 1.50
N LEU A 76 4.97 -21.96 0.65
CA LEU A 76 4.55 -22.34 -0.70
C LEU A 76 5.72 -22.72 -1.61
N SER A 77 6.85 -22.00 -1.47
CA SER A 77 8.07 -22.29 -2.22
C SER A 77 8.73 -23.60 -1.80
N ASP A 78 8.66 -23.97 -0.52
CA ASP A 78 9.21 -25.23 0.00
C ASP A 78 8.33 -26.44 -0.38
N LEU A 79 7.01 -26.25 -0.47
CA LEU A 79 6.07 -27.32 -0.85
C LEU A 79 6.20 -27.76 -2.31
N THR A 80 6.81 -26.94 -3.17
CA THR A 80 6.95 -27.23 -4.61
C THR A 80 8.40 -27.63 -4.92
N GLU A 81 8.65 -28.92 -5.14
CA GLU A 81 10.00 -29.47 -5.37
C GLU A 81 10.73 -28.94 -6.63
N LYS A 82 10.07 -28.15 -7.47
CA LYS A 82 10.64 -27.58 -8.70
C LYS A 82 11.04 -26.12 -8.49
N ASP A 83 12.34 -25.91 -8.30
CA ASP A 83 13.02 -24.60 -8.28
C ASP A 83 12.40 -23.56 -7.30
N PRO A 84 12.68 -23.71 -5.99
CA PRO A 84 12.05 -22.94 -4.93
C PRO A 84 12.33 -21.42 -5.00
N CYS A 85 13.54 -21.02 -5.44
CA CYS A 85 13.90 -19.60 -5.59
C CYS A 85 13.03 -18.92 -6.64
N SER A 86 12.82 -19.59 -7.75
CA SER A 86 12.04 -19.05 -8.86
C SER A 86 10.55 -19.00 -8.58
N LEU A 87 10.03 -20.02 -7.88
CA LEU A 87 8.64 -19.98 -7.42
C LEU A 87 8.44 -18.89 -6.36
N TYR A 88 9.42 -18.69 -5.48
CA TYR A 88 9.40 -17.60 -4.51
C TYR A 88 9.42 -16.24 -5.20
N LEU A 89 10.29 -16.07 -6.20
CA LEU A 89 10.37 -14.88 -7.03
C LEU A 89 9.00 -14.58 -7.67
N MET A 90 8.40 -15.57 -8.31
CA MET A 90 7.11 -15.40 -8.99
C MET A 90 5.97 -15.08 -8.02
N ASN A 91 5.94 -15.73 -6.86
CA ASN A 91 5.01 -15.39 -5.78
C ASN A 91 5.17 -13.93 -5.36
N PHE A 92 6.40 -13.52 -5.05
CA PHE A 92 6.66 -12.16 -4.63
C PHE A 92 6.27 -11.13 -5.69
N LEU A 93 6.60 -11.37 -6.97
CA LEU A 93 6.23 -10.46 -8.06
C LEU A 93 4.72 -10.33 -8.22
N LEU A 94 3.99 -11.44 -8.13
CA LEU A 94 2.53 -11.42 -8.21
C LEU A 94 1.92 -10.71 -7.00
N ASP A 95 2.42 -10.95 -5.79
CA ASP A 95 1.96 -10.25 -4.58
C ASP A 95 2.22 -8.73 -4.70
N ALA A 96 3.39 -8.33 -5.19
CA ALA A 96 3.76 -6.91 -5.37
C ALA A 96 2.99 -6.20 -6.51
N THR A 97 2.43 -6.94 -7.47
CA THR A 97 1.73 -6.38 -8.63
C THR A 97 0.21 -6.60 -8.54
N LEU A 98 -0.24 -7.84 -8.74
CA LEU A 98 -1.64 -8.22 -8.68
C LEU A 98 -2.17 -8.23 -7.24
N GLY A 99 -1.36 -8.66 -6.27
CA GLY A 99 -1.73 -8.71 -4.86
C GLY A 99 -2.11 -7.35 -4.32
N MET A 100 -1.29 -6.34 -4.59
CA MET A 100 -1.59 -4.93 -4.27
C MET A 100 -2.91 -4.45 -4.86
N LEU A 101 -3.26 -4.85 -6.08
CA LEU A 101 -4.55 -4.52 -6.69
C LEU A 101 -5.70 -5.23 -5.97
N VAL A 102 -5.56 -6.52 -5.66
CA VAL A 102 -6.58 -7.30 -4.93
C VAL A 102 -6.79 -6.72 -3.53
N ILE A 103 -5.73 -6.42 -2.78
CA ILE A 103 -5.80 -5.77 -1.46
C ILE A 103 -6.55 -4.43 -1.58
N TRP A 104 -6.22 -3.61 -2.58
CA TRP A 104 -6.89 -2.32 -2.79
C TRP A 104 -8.40 -2.49 -3.02
N ILE A 105 -8.80 -3.44 -3.88
CA ILE A 105 -10.22 -3.75 -4.14
C ILE A 105 -10.91 -4.26 -2.87
N CYS A 106 -10.31 -5.22 -2.17
CA CYS A 106 -10.86 -5.81 -0.94
C CYS A 106 -11.03 -4.76 0.16
N VAL A 107 -10.02 -3.93 0.41
CA VAL A 107 -10.13 -2.83 1.39
C VAL A 107 -11.25 -1.88 0.99
N LYS A 108 -11.39 -1.50 -0.29
CA LYS A 108 -12.48 -0.64 -0.75
C LYS A 108 -13.86 -1.25 -0.51
N ILE A 109 -14.04 -2.52 -0.84
CA ILE A 109 -15.30 -3.24 -0.62
C ILE A 109 -15.62 -3.30 0.88
N VAL A 110 -14.64 -3.69 1.69
CA VAL A 110 -14.80 -3.81 3.15
C VAL A 110 -15.11 -2.45 3.78
N SER A 111 -14.44 -1.37 3.37
CA SER A 111 -14.74 -0.01 3.83
C SER A 111 -16.19 0.37 3.56
N VAL A 112 -16.68 0.13 2.34
CA VAL A 112 -18.10 0.40 1.99
C VAL A 112 -19.06 -0.45 2.83
N ILE A 113 -18.75 -1.72 3.07
CA ILE A 113 -19.57 -2.60 3.90
C ILE A 113 -19.60 -2.11 5.36
N VAL A 114 -18.45 -1.77 5.93
CA VAL A 114 -18.32 -1.27 7.30
C VAL A 114 -19.10 0.03 7.51
N GLU A 115 -18.99 0.96 6.56
CA GLU A 115 -19.74 2.23 6.57
C GLU A 115 -21.26 1.98 6.51
N ARG A 116 -21.71 1.08 5.62
CA ARG A 116 -23.14 0.71 5.54
C ARG A 116 -23.65 0.02 6.80
N ARG A 117 -22.79 -0.75 7.48
CA ARG A 117 -23.10 -1.43 8.74
C ARG A 117 -22.92 -0.55 9.98
N GLN A 118 -22.54 0.72 9.81
CA GLN A 118 -22.30 1.69 10.91
C GLN A 118 -21.34 1.15 11.99
N SER A 119 -20.39 0.30 11.60
CA SER A 119 -19.47 -0.34 12.54
C SER A 119 -18.26 0.57 12.80
N THR A 120 -18.40 1.50 13.74
CA THR A 120 -17.36 2.49 14.09
C THR A 120 -16.03 1.86 14.50
N LEU A 121 -16.05 0.64 15.04
CA LEU A 121 -14.84 -0.09 15.48
C LEU A 121 -13.97 -0.63 14.33
N LEU A 122 -14.56 -0.89 13.16
CA LEU A 122 -13.88 -1.50 12.01
C LEU A 122 -13.51 -0.49 10.92
N VAL A 123 -13.77 0.80 11.16
CA VAL A 123 -13.39 1.87 10.22
C VAL A 123 -11.87 1.97 10.19
N PHE A 124 -11.27 1.64 9.05
CA PHE A 124 -9.82 1.63 8.90
C PHE A 124 -9.19 2.99 9.22
N GLY A 125 -8.24 2.99 10.15
CA GLY A 125 -7.49 4.19 10.56
C GLY A 125 -8.13 4.95 11.73
N GLU A 126 -9.37 4.61 12.09
CA GLU A 126 -10.07 5.16 13.26
C GLU A 126 -10.04 4.15 14.40
N TYR A 127 -9.52 4.55 15.56
CA TYR A 127 -9.37 3.66 16.73
C TYR A 127 -10.14 4.13 17.96
N GLY A 128 -10.97 5.17 17.80
CA GLY A 128 -11.70 5.85 18.89
C GLY A 128 -10.84 6.87 19.66
N ASP A 129 -11.50 7.63 20.52
CA ASP A 129 -10.87 8.63 21.40
C ASP A 129 -11.22 8.34 22.87
N PRO A 130 -10.29 7.82 23.69
CA PRO A 130 -8.90 7.49 23.38
C PRO A 130 -8.74 6.21 22.52
N PRO A 131 -7.61 6.03 21.79
CA PRO A 131 -7.42 4.88 20.89
C PRO A 131 -7.48 3.54 21.61
N GLN A 132 -8.43 2.69 21.21
CA GLN A 132 -8.75 1.42 21.86
C GLN A 132 -8.00 0.25 21.21
N ALA A 133 -7.46 -0.65 22.04
CA ALA A 133 -6.76 -1.85 21.56
C ALA A 133 -7.72 -2.86 20.88
N ALA A 134 -8.99 -2.90 21.30
CA ALA A 134 -10.01 -3.77 20.69
C ALA A 134 -10.29 -3.38 19.22
N ALA A 135 -10.36 -2.07 18.92
CA ALA A 135 -10.49 -1.58 17.54
C ALA A 135 -9.28 -1.95 16.68
N TRP A 136 -8.07 -1.82 17.25
CA TRP A 136 -6.86 -2.27 16.57
C TRP A 136 -6.88 -3.78 16.29
N LEU A 137 -7.24 -4.61 17.27
CA LEU A 137 -7.30 -6.05 17.10
C LEU A 137 -8.33 -6.45 16.04
N GLY A 138 -9.53 -5.88 16.09
CA GLY A 138 -10.58 -6.14 15.10
C GLY A 138 -10.16 -5.76 13.69
N GLN A 139 -9.56 -4.58 13.51
CA GLN A 139 -9.03 -4.14 12.22
C GLN A 139 -7.83 -5.00 11.77
N CYS A 140 -6.99 -5.47 12.68
CA CYS A 140 -5.86 -6.34 12.37
C CYS A 140 -6.33 -7.71 11.89
N VAL A 141 -7.32 -8.31 12.56
CA VAL A 141 -7.93 -9.59 12.13
C VAL A 141 -8.59 -9.43 10.77
N LEU A 142 -9.37 -8.36 10.57
CA LEU A 142 -10.00 -8.07 9.29
C LEU A 142 -8.97 -7.87 8.17
N TYR A 143 -7.87 -7.19 8.46
CA TYR A 143 -6.75 -7.02 7.53
C TYR A 143 -6.08 -8.35 7.18
N LEU A 144 -5.88 -9.25 8.16
CA LEU A 144 -5.36 -10.59 7.91
C LEU A 144 -6.31 -11.44 7.06
N VAL A 145 -7.63 -11.31 7.23
CA VAL A 145 -8.61 -11.97 6.36
C VAL A 145 -8.48 -11.47 4.92
N ILE A 146 -8.29 -10.15 4.72
CA ILE A 146 -8.04 -9.58 3.39
C ILE A 146 -6.75 -10.17 2.79
N MET A 147 -5.68 -10.32 3.58
CA MET A 147 -4.43 -10.94 3.13
C MET A 147 -4.60 -12.41 2.76
N VAL A 148 -5.41 -13.17 3.50
CA VAL A 148 -5.73 -14.57 3.15
C VAL A 148 -6.46 -14.63 1.81
N VAL A 149 -7.44 -13.74 1.58
CA VAL A 149 -8.17 -13.67 0.30
C VAL A 149 -7.23 -13.33 -0.85
N GLU A 150 -6.40 -12.30 -0.66
CA GLU A 150 -5.37 -11.95 -1.65
C GLU A 150 -4.47 -13.14 -1.95
N LYS A 151 -3.93 -13.80 -0.91
CA LYS A 151 -2.99 -14.90 -1.12
C LYS A 151 -3.63 -16.11 -1.78
N THR A 152 -4.90 -16.35 -1.49
CA THR A 152 -5.70 -17.38 -2.18
C THR A 152 -5.81 -17.05 -3.67
N VAL A 153 -6.14 -15.79 -4.02
CA VAL A 153 -6.23 -15.36 -5.43
C VAL A 153 -4.89 -15.50 -6.14
N ILE A 154 -3.79 -15.06 -5.53
CA ILE A 154 -2.45 -15.19 -6.15
C ILE A 154 -2.06 -16.66 -6.34
N THR A 155 -2.33 -17.50 -5.35
CA THR A 155 -2.04 -18.94 -5.44
C THR A 155 -2.86 -19.59 -6.56
N LEU A 156 -4.15 -19.25 -6.70
CA LEU A 156 -4.98 -19.74 -7.81
C LEU A 156 -4.46 -19.29 -9.18
N VAL A 157 -3.98 -18.06 -9.28
CA VAL A 157 -3.37 -17.53 -10.51
C VAL A 157 -2.10 -18.30 -10.86
N LEU A 158 -1.27 -18.66 -9.88
CA LEU A 158 -0.07 -19.48 -10.07
C LEU A 158 -0.36 -20.90 -10.55
N LEU A 159 -1.52 -21.48 -10.21
CA LEU A 159 -1.92 -22.79 -10.72
C LEU A 159 -2.20 -22.79 -12.23
N PHE A 160 -2.39 -21.61 -12.85
CA PHE A 160 -2.65 -21.53 -14.27
C PHE A 160 -1.39 -21.90 -15.09
N PRO A 161 -1.47 -22.87 -16.02
CA PRO A 161 -0.31 -23.27 -16.81
C PRO A 161 0.09 -22.16 -17.78
N GLY A 162 1.31 -21.63 -17.62
CA GLY A 162 1.83 -20.57 -18.50
C GLY A 162 3.01 -19.80 -17.91
N TRP A 163 3.17 -19.84 -16.58
CA TRP A 163 4.23 -19.13 -15.86
C TRP A 163 5.65 -19.60 -16.18
N THR A 164 5.83 -20.85 -16.64
CA THR A 164 7.15 -21.44 -16.89
C THR A 164 7.96 -20.70 -17.95
N LYS A 165 7.30 -20.13 -18.98
CA LYS A 165 7.98 -19.31 -20.00
C LYS A 165 8.42 -17.96 -19.44
N LEU A 166 7.58 -17.36 -18.62
CA LEU A 166 7.87 -16.07 -17.98
C LEU A 166 9.00 -16.24 -16.95
N GLN A 167 8.92 -17.30 -16.14
CA GLN A 167 9.97 -17.74 -15.22
C GLN A 167 11.30 -17.93 -15.96
N ALA A 168 11.31 -18.66 -17.08
CA ALA A 168 12.53 -18.85 -17.88
C ALA A 168 13.08 -17.52 -18.44
N ILE A 169 12.24 -16.57 -18.88
CA ILE A 169 12.71 -15.27 -19.38
C ILE A 169 13.30 -14.42 -18.25
N LEU A 170 12.63 -14.38 -17.08
CA LEU A 170 13.08 -13.59 -15.93
C LEU A 170 14.40 -14.12 -15.35
N LEU A 171 14.55 -15.44 -15.25
CA LEU A 171 15.70 -16.08 -14.61
C LEU A 171 16.90 -16.25 -15.54
N ASN A 172 16.67 -16.51 -16.84
CA ASN A 172 17.77 -16.75 -17.78
C ASN A 172 18.58 -15.47 -18.04
N TYR A 173 18.03 -14.30 -17.71
CA TYR A 173 18.75 -13.03 -17.76
C TYR A 173 19.61 -12.76 -16.53
N ILE A 174 19.36 -13.43 -15.40
CA ILE A 174 20.05 -13.16 -14.13
C ILE A 174 20.86 -14.40 -13.70
N PRO A 175 22.19 -14.41 -13.95
CA PRO A 175 23.03 -15.57 -13.64
C PRO A 175 23.27 -15.77 -12.14
N ASN A 176 22.87 -14.83 -11.26
CA ASN A 176 23.08 -14.92 -9.82
C ASN A 176 21.75 -14.77 -9.04
N PRO A 177 21.31 -15.80 -8.30
CA PRO A 177 20.05 -15.77 -7.54
C PRO A 177 20.02 -14.66 -6.47
N GLN A 178 21.19 -14.23 -5.99
CA GLN A 178 21.29 -13.14 -5.02
C GLN A 178 20.95 -11.78 -5.65
N LEU A 179 21.35 -11.54 -6.91
CA LEU A 179 21.06 -10.31 -7.62
C LEU A 179 19.58 -10.21 -8.00
N GLU A 180 18.99 -11.34 -8.37
CA GLU A 180 17.57 -11.47 -8.69
C GLU A 180 16.69 -11.08 -7.50
N LEU A 181 17.00 -11.62 -6.32
CA LEU A 181 16.29 -11.31 -5.07
C LEU A 181 16.32 -9.79 -4.77
N VAL A 182 17.48 -9.15 -4.91
CA VAL A 182 17.64 -7.70 -4.69
C VAL A 182 16.85 -6.89 -5.72
N LEU A 183 16.93 -7.25 -7.00
CA LEU A 183 16.26 -6.53 -8.08
C LEU A 183 14.74 -6.55 -7.88
N VAL A 184 14.20 -7.70 -7.51
CA VAL A 184 12.76 -7.90 -7.45
C VAL A 184 12.18 -7.38 -6.14
N MET A 185 12.86 -7.52 -5.01
CA MET A 185 12.31 -7.09 -3.73
C MET A 185 12.53 -5.62 -3.42
N LEU A 186 13.61 -5.04 -3.94
CA LEU A 186 13.99 -3.68 -3.63
C LEU A 186 13.82 -2.77 -4.85
N VAL A 187 14.44 -3.12 -5.98
CA VAL A 187 14.56 -2.19 -7.12
C VAL A 187 13.21 -2.00 -7.82
N VAL A 188 12.54 -3.08 -8.21
CA VAL A 188 11.26 -3.01 -8.94
C VAL A 188 10.16 -2.33 -8.11
N PRO A 189 9.90 -2.72 -6.84
CA PRO A 189 8.91 -2.05 -5.99
C PRO A 189 9.25 -0.60 -5.72
N PHE A 190 10.53 -0.25 -5.53
CA PHE A 190 10.95 1.13 -5.36
C PHE A 190 10.62 1.98 -6.59
N ILE A 191 10.93 1.48 -7.80
CA ILE A 191 10.63 2.16 -9.06
C ILE A 191 9.12 2.32 -9.23
N VAL A 192 8.35 1.24 -9.06
CA VAL A 192 6.88 1.27 -9.23
C VAL A 192 6.24 2.22 -8.22
N ASN A 193 6.66 2.18 -6.95
CA ASN A 193 6.15 3.09 -5.92
C ASN A 193 6.55 4.55 -6.19
N ALA A 194 7.74 4.81 -6.71
CA ALA A 194 8.17 6.15 -7.10
C ALA A 194 7.36 6.69 -8.30
N ILE A 195 7.11 5.85 -9.32
CA ILE A 195 6.25 6.20 -10.47
C ILE A 195 4.83 6.49 -9.98
N MET A 196 4.27 5.62 -9.14
CA MET A 196 2.93 5.82 -8.56
C MET A 196 2.84 7.15 -7.80
N PHE A 197 3.84 7.45 -6.96
CA PHE A 197 3.90 8.73 -6.25
C PHE A 197 3.93 9.91 -7.22
N TRP A 198 4.77 9.86 -8.25
CA TRP A 198 4.87 10.93 -9.25
C TRP A 198 3.57 11.13 -10.05
N VAL A 199 2.91 10.04 -10.43
CA VAL A 199 1.63 10.08 -11.15
C VAL A 199 0.52 10.66 -10.26
N VAL A 200 0.40 10.17 -9.02
CA VAL A 200 -0.62 10.65 -8.07
C VAL A 200 -0.40 12.13 -7.75
N ASP A 201 0.83 12.54 -7.47
CA ASP A 201 1.18 13.93 -7.21
C ASP A 201 0.86 14.85 -8.41
N SER A 202 1.22 14.42 -9.62
CA SER A 202 0.90 15.15 -10.85
C SER A 202 -0.60 15.33 -11.07
N LEU A 203 -1.42 14.33 -10.70
CA LEU A 203 -2.89 14.41 -10.79
C LEU A 203 -3.48 15.30 -9.71
N ILE A 204 -2.99 15.23 -8.47
CA ILE A 204 -3.42 16.10 -7.37
C ILE A 204 -3.10 17.56 -7.70
N MET A 205 -1.90 17.85 -8.20
CA MET A 205 -1.49 19.20 -8.56
C MET A 205 -2.36 19.78 -9.69
N ARG A 206 -2.78 18.95 -10.65
CA ARG A 206 -3.77 19.35 -11.67
C ARG A 206 -5.14 19.68 -11.07
N LYS A 207 -5.62 18.86 -10.12
CA LYS A 207 -6.89 19.12 -9.41
C LYS A 207 -6.81 20.42 -8.58
N TYR A 208 -5.71 20.64 -7.85
CA TYR A 208 -5.47 21.85 -7.07
C TYR A 208 -5.45 23.11 -7.94
N LYS A 209 -4.72 23.07 -9.08
CA LYS A 209 -4.72 24.18 -10.06
C LYS A 209 -6.11 24.46 -10.62
N LYS A 210 -6.91 23.43 -10.90
CA LYS A 210 -8.30 23.58 -11.36
C LYS A 210 -9.17 24.25 -10.29
N MET A 211 -9.17 23.74 -9.05
CA MET A 211 -9.92 24.35 -7.94
C MET A 211 -9.51 25.81 -7.68
N LYS A 212 -8.21 26.13 -7.73
CA LYS A 212 -7.72 27.51 -7.57
C LYS A 212 -8.21 28.44 -8.68
N ARG A 213 -8.21 27.95 -9.93
CA ARG A 213 -8.72 28.71 -11.09
C ARG A 213 -10.24 28.94 -10.97
N ASP A 214 -10.99 27.92 -10.61
CA ASP A 214 -12.46 28.01 -10.47
C ASP A 214 -12.82 28.98 -9.33
N LYS A 215 -12.11 28.94 -8.19
CA LYS A 215 -12.27 29.92 -7.09
C LYS A 215 -11.90 31.36 -7.50
N SER A 216 -10.87 31.54 -8.33
CA SER A 216 -10.50 32.86 -8.86
C SER A 216 -11.53 33.42 -9.85
N LEU A 217 -12.16 32.56 -10.65
CA LEU A 217 -13.24 32.93 -11.57
C LEU A 217 -14.50 33.32 -10.81
N GLU A 218 -14.89 32.58 -9.76
CA GLU A 218 -16.00 32.93 -8.88
C GLU A 218 -15.77 34.27 -8.15
N THR A 219 -14.55 34.51 -7.66
CA THR A 219 -14.19 35.78 -7.00
C THR A 219 -14.27 36.97 -7.96
N THR A 220 -13.94 36.77 -9.24
CA THR A 220 -13.98 37.81 -10.29
C THR A 220 -15.41 38.05 -10.80
N SER A 221 -16.26 37.01 -10.86
CA SER A 221 -17.67 37.15 -11.22
C SER A 221 -18.50 37.83 -10.12
N SER A 222 -18.12 37.69 -8.86
CA SER A 222 -18.81 38.34 -7.73
C SER A 222 -18.37 39.80 -7.49
N SER A 223 -17.41 40.32 -8.25
CA SER A 223 -16.91 41.71 -8.15
C SER A 223 -17.36 42.63 -9.29
N ASN A 224 -18.31 42.20 -10.12
CA ASN A 224 -18.97 43.04 -11.14
C ASN A 224 -20.35 43.56 -10.68
N SER A 225 -20.40 44.23 -9.53
CA SER A 225 -21.45 45.22 -9.22
C SER A 225 -20.79 46.56 -8.92
N PRO A 226 -20.98 47.61 -9.73
CA PRO A 226 -20.39 48.91 -9.43
C PRO A 226 -21.28 49.68 -8.43
N THR A 227 -20.60 50.54 -7.64
CA THR A 227 -21.12 51.68 -6.82
C THR A 227 -21.81 51.29 -5.49
N TYR A 228 -21.56 51.88 -4.31
CA TYR A 228 -21.13 53.24 -3.92
C TYR A 228 -20.28 53.21 -2.62
N ASP A 229 -19.38 54.19 -2.47
CA ASP A 229 -18.83 54.66 -1.19
C ASP A 229 -19.96 55.15 -0.26
N ASP A 230 -19.91 54.85 1.04
CA ASP A 230 -19.68 55.84 2.11
C ASP A 230 -19.80 55.19 3.50
N GLU A 231 -19.09 55.74 4.48
CA GLU A 231 -19.09 55.31 5.87
C GLU A 231 -20.45 55.58 6.56
N SER A 232 -21.08 54.54 7.14
CA SER A 232 -21.95 54.64 8.33
C SER A 232 -22.23 53.23 8.85
N GLN A 233 -21.52 52.75 9.87
CA GLN A 233 -21.94 52.78 11.27
C GLN A 233 -23.40 52.32 11.55
N VAL A 234 -23.48 51.56 12.65
CA VAL A 234 -24.61 51.30 13.56
C VAL A 234 -25.57 50.15 13.21
N LEU A 235 -25.38 49.00 13.90
CA LEU A 235 -26.33 48.38 14.83
C LEU A 235 -26.18 46.85 14.86
N LEU A 236 -25.36 46.37 15.80
CA LEU A 236 -25.66 45.13 16.51
C LEU A 236 -27.09 45.22 17.06
N GLY A 237 -27.93 44.21 16.82
CA GLY A 237 -29.13 44.06 17.64
C GLY A 237 -30.30 43.32 17.01
N SER A 238 -30.29 41.99 17.21
CA SER A 238 -31.45 41.21 17.63
C SER A 238 -32.60 40.93 16.66
N ALA A 239 -33.02 39.66 16.74
CA ALA A 239 -34.37 39.14 16.50
C ALA A 239 -34.83 38.99 15.05
N SER A 240 -34.68 37.76 14.54
CA SER A 240 -35.78 36.93 14.01
C SER A 240 -35.23 35.51 13.77
N ASP A 241 -34.96 34.74 14.83
CA ASP A 241 -35.87 33.63 15.17
C ASP A 241 -37.30 33.86 14.67
N HIS A 242 -37.64 33.28 13.51
CA HIS A 242 -38.84 32.45 13.33
C HIS A 242 -38.99 31.92 11.89
N TYR A 243 -38.36 30.78 11.55
CA TYR A 243 -38.98 29.70 10.73
C TYR A 243 -37.97 28.54 10.57
N ARG A 244 -38.09 27.47 11.35
CA ARG A 244 -38.89 26.24 11.09
C ARG A 244 -38.02 25.20 10.35
N SER A 245 -37.40 24.26 11.08
CA SER A 245 -37.98 23.04 11.68
C SER A 245 -38.16 21.92 10.65
N TYR A 246 -37.77 20.71 11.07
CA TYR A 246 -37.79 19.39 10.41
C TYR A 246 -36.57 19.17 9.49
N GLU A 247 -35.55 18.46 10.00
CA GLU A 247 -35.44 16.98 10.02
C GLU A 247 -35.20 16.41 8.62
#